data_AF-A0A7G9U836-F1
#
_entry.id   AF-A0A7G9U836-F1
#
_cell.length_a   1.000
_cell.length_b   1.000
_cell.length_c   1.000
_cell.angle_alpha   90.00
_cell.angle_beta   90.00
_cell.angle_gamma   90.00
#
_symmetry.space_group_name_H-M   'P 1'
#
loop_
_entity.id
_entity.type
_entity.pdbx_description
1 polymer ?
#
loop_
_entity_poly.entity_id
_entity_poly.type
_entity_poly.pdbx_seq_one_letter_code
_entity_poly.pdbx_strand_id
1 'polypeptide(L)'
;GQKVGMRNAQDAVSMIQTAEGAMDEMTNITQRMKDLATQAANGTNSDKDIAAMNSEFKELGKELINIRDNTTFGGTDLLKAGGKFENGAVSFQIGASATEKLDLNASTQVKAVNTAITSAAGVTLSATNATAQITAMDSMLEKIGEARSTFGANINRLDHTVNNL
;
A
#
# COMPACT_ATOMS: atom_id res chain seq x y z
N GLY A 1 -11.83 1.10 -32.10
CA GLY A 1 -11.48 0.04 -31.15
C GLY A 1 -10.10 0.26 -30.57
N GLN A 2 -9.05 0.00 -31.36
CA GLN A 2 -7.65 -0.04 -30.90
C GLN A 2 -7.15 1.24 -30.21
N LYS A 3 -7.43 2.43 -30.76
CA LYS A 3 -7.11 3.72 -30.10
C LYS A 3 -7.81 3.94 -28.75
N VAL A 4 -8.95 3.28 -28.51
CA VAL A 4 -9.65 3.34 -27.21
C VAL A 4 -9.01 2.34 -26.25
N GLY A 5 -8.67 1.13 -26.72
CA GLY A 5 -7.96 0.13 -25.93
C GLY A 5 -6.61 0.64 -25.40
N MET A 6 -5.82 1.32 -26.24
CA MET A 6 -4.56 1.94 -25.80
C MET A 6 -4.77 3.00 -24.71
N ARG A 7 -5.79 3.86 -24.85
CA ARG A 7 -6.11 4.85 -23.81
C ARG A 7 -6.54 4.19 -22.51
N ASN A 8 -7.39 3.16 -22.57
CA ASN A 8 -7.78 2.40 -21.40
C ASN A 8 -6.58 1.74 -20.71
N ALA A 9 -5.60 1.24 -21.48
CA ALA A 9 -4.38 0.68 -20.94
C ALA A 9 -3.52 1.76 -20.24
N GLN A 10 -3.40 2.96 -20.82
CA GLN A 10 -2.70 4.09 -20.20
C GLN A 10 -3.40 4.59 -18.92
N ASP A 11 -4.73 4.62 -18.91
CA ASP A 11 -5.53 4.94 -17.73
C ASP A 11 -5.33 3.89 -16.64
N ALA A 12 -5.27 2.61 -17.01
CA ALA A 12 -4.97 1.51 -16.08
C ALA A 12 -3.56 1.67 -15.48
N VAL A 13 -2.55 1.98 -16.29
CA VAL A 13 -1.18 2.26 -15.80
C VAL A 13 -1.20 3.41 -14.81
N SER A 14 -1.86 4.52 -15.14
CA SER A 14 -1.94 5.70 -14.27
C SER A 14 -2.66 5.41 -12.95
N MET A 15 -3.74 4.62 -12.99
CA MET A 15 -4.45 4.17 -11.79
C MET A 15 -3.56 3.29 -10.90
N ILE A 16 -2.84 2.34 -11.50
CA ILE A 16 -1.95 1.44 -10.75
C ILE A 16 -0.75 2.21 -10.17
N GLN A 17 -0.17 3.14 -10.93
CA GLN A 17 0.92 4.01 -10.44
C GLN A 17 0.48 4.92 -9.29
N THR A 18 -0.78 5.39 -9.29
CA THR A 18 -1.33 6.16 -8.17
C THR A 18 -1.36 5.32 -6.89
N ALA A 19 -1.78 4.06 -6.99
CA ALA A 19 -1.74 3.13 -5.86
C ALA A 19 -0.30 2.75 -5.46
N GLU A 20 0.61 2.58 -6.41
CA GLU A 20 2.01 2.25 -6.13
C GLU A 20 2.73 3.41 -5.42
N GLY A 21 2.51 4.66 -5.85
CA GLY A 21 3.08 5.85 -5.21
C GLY A 21 2.59 6.01 -3.78
N ALA A 22 1.30 5.76 -3.53
CA ALA A 22 0.76 5.74 -2.17
C ALA A 22 1.43 4.65 -1.30
N MET A 23 1.70 3.47 -1.86
CA MET A 23 2.41 2.40 -1.17
C MET A 23 3.89 2.70 -0.92
N ASP A 24 4.53 3.50 -1.77
CA ASP A 24 5.89 4.00 -1.54
C ASP A 24 5.93 4.93 -0.32
N GLU A 25 4.97 5.85 -0.19
CA GLU A 25 4.86 6.68 1.02
C GLU A 25 4.54 5.86 2.28
N MET A 26 3.67 4.86 2.17
CA MET A 26 3.44 3.91 3.27
C MET A 26 4.74 3.19 3.67
N THR A 27 5.63 2.90 2.72
CA THR A 27 6.93 2.25 2.99
C THR A 27 7.82 3.16 3.82
N ASN A 28 7.94 4.43 3.45
CA ASN A 28 8.73 5.44 4.17
C ASN A 28 8.21 5.63 5.61
N ILE A 29 6.90 5.73 5.78
CA ILE A 29 6.27 5.88 7.11
C ILE A 29 6.52 4.63 7.96
N THR A 30 6.35 3.44 7.39
CA THR A 30 6.55 2.17 8.11
C THR A 30 8.01 2.00 8.56
N GLN A 31 8.97 2.43 7.74
CA GLN A 31 10.38 2.46 8.13
C GLN A 31 10.62 3.41 9.31
N ARG A 32 10.02 4.61 9.31
CA ARG A 32 10.10 5.53 10.44
C ARG A 32 9.47 4.95 11.72
N MET A 33 8.33 4.27 11.61
CA MET A 33 7.70 3.57 12.73
C MET A 33 8.60 2.45 13.27
N LYS A 34 9.29 1.72 12.39
CA LYS A 34 10.29 0.70 12.77
C LYS A 34 11.47 1.32 13.51
N ASP A 35 11.95 2.49 13.08
CA ASP A 35 13.04 3.20 13.77
C ASP A 35 12.63 3.60 15.18
N LEU A 36 11.40 4.11 15.36
CA LEU A 36 10.86 4.46 16.68
C LEU A 36 10.71 3.21 17.57
N ALA A 37 10.22 2.10 17.02
CA ALA A 37 10.14 0.84 17.75
C ALA A 37 11.54 0.33 18.15
N THR A 38 12.52 0.47 17.26
CA THR A 38 13.92 0.10 17.54
C THR A 38 14.53 0.97 18.63
N GLN A 39 14.27 2.28 18.59
CA GLN A 39 14.68 3.20 19.65
C GLN A 39 13.99 2.84 20.97
N ALA A 40 12.69 2.59 20.97
CA ALA A 40 11.93 2.23 22.17
C ALA A 40 12.34 0.89 22.81
N ALA A 41 12.88 -0.04 22.01
CA ALA A 41 13.41 -1.30 22.49
C ALA A 41 14.77 -1.14 23.22
N ASN A 42 15.42 0.01 23.07
CA ASN A 42 16.68 0.29 23.77
C ASN A 42 16.41 0.65 25.24
N GLY A 43 17.03 -0.09 26.17
CA GLY A 43 16.84 0.06 27.61
C GLY A 43 17.44 1.33 28.24
N THR A 44 17.92 2.27 27.43
CA THR A 44 18.51 3.54 27.88
C THR A 44 17.52 4.71 27.91
N ASN A 45 16.33 4.53 27.33
CA ASN A 45 15.30 5.56 27.27
C ASN A 45 14.54 5.66 28.59
N SER A 46 14.18 6.88 28.98
CA SER A 46 13.25 7.11 30.09
C SER A 46 11.79 6.89 29.65
N ASP A 47 10.88 6.74 30.62
CA ASP A 47 9.44 6.64 30.33
C ASP A 47 8.90 7.85 29.56
N LYS A 48 9.49 9.03 29.76
CA LYS A 48 9.12 10.25 29.01
C LYS A 48 9.53 10.16 27.55
N ASP A 49 10.72 9.61 27.28
CA ASP A 49 11.22 9.44 25.91
C ASP A 49 10.34 8.43 25.16
N ILE A 50 9.99 7.32 25.81
CA ILE A 50 9.08 6.31 25.26
C ILE A 50 7.70 6.90 24.99
N ALA A 51 7.17 7.74 25.89
CA ALA A 51 5.89 8.39 25.68
C ALA A 51 5.90 9.36 24.47
N ALA A 52 7.01 10.08 24.26
CA ALA A 52 7.20 10.93 23.09
C ALA A 52 7.28 10.11 21.80
N MET A 53 8.08 9.04 21.77
CA MET A 53 8.19 8.12 20.64
C MET A 53 6.84 7.48 20.29
N ASN A 54 6.08 7.06 21.31
CA ASN A 54 4.73 6.53 21.11
C ASN A 54 3.77 7.57 20.52
N SER A 55 3.90 8.83 20.89
CA SER A 55 3.07 9.89 20.31
C SER A 55 3.35 10.06 18.82
N GLU A 56 4.62 10.08 18.42
CA GLU A 56 5.02 10.10 17.01
C GLU A 56 4.55 8.82 16.28
N PHE A 57 4.74 7.65 16.87
CA PHE A 57 4.30 6.37 16.31
C PHE A 57 2.79 6.34 16.02
N LYS A 58 1.97 6.92 16.91
CA LYS A 58 0.51 7.03 16.71
C LYS A 58 0.14 7.97 15.58
N GLU A 59 0.82 9.11 15.44
CA GLU A 59 0.57 10.02 14.32
C GLU A 59 0.95 9.38 12.99
N LEU A 60 2.07 8.65 12.94
CA LEU A 60 2.46 7.87 11.74
C LEU A 60 1.43 6.78 11.41
N GLY A 61 0.89 6.09 12.41
CA GLY A 61 -0.20 5.13 12.23
C GLY A 61 -1.47 5.76 11.66
N LYS A 62 -1.82 6.99 12.08
CA LYS A 62 -2.92 7.76 11.49
C LYS A 62 -2.61 8.18 10.06
N GLU A 63 -1.37 8.54 9.75
CA GLU A 63 -0.98 8.91 8.39
C GLU A 63 -1.09 7.71 7.43
N LEU A 64 -0.71 6.50 7.87
CA LEU A 64 -0.95 5.28 7.08
C LEU A 64 -2.44 5.07 6.78
N ILE A 65 -3.32 5.30 7.77
CA ILE A 65 -4.78 5.25 7.59
C ILE A 65 -5.22 6.34 6.60
N ASN A 66 -4.70 7.55 6.73
CA ASN A 66 -5.01 8.68 5.86
C ASN A 66 -4.67 8.39 4.40
N ILE A 67 -3.46 7.89 4.12
CA ILE A 67 -3.04 7.50 2.76
C ILE A 67 -3.94 6.38 2.24
N ARG A 68 -4.17 5.34 3.05
CA ARG A 68 -5.04 4.22 2.68
C ARG A 68 -6.45 4.69 2.27
N ASP A 69 -7.05 5.55 3.08
CA ASP A 69 -8.46 5.95 2.91
C ASP A 69 -8.67 7.03 1.86
N ASN A 70 -7.64 7.83 1.54
CA ASN A 70 -7.74 8.95 0.61
C ASN A 70 -7.04 8.72 -0.75
N THR A 71 -6.40 7.57 -0.96
CA THR A 71 -5.81 7.24 -2.28
C THR A 71 -6.93 6.96 -3.29
N THR A 72 -7.13 7.90 -4.22
CA THR A 72 -8.17 7.83 -5.25
C THR A 72 -7.63 8.07 -6.66
N PHE A 73 -8.32 7.53 -7.65
CA PHE A 73 -8.09 7.85 -9.06
C PHE A 73 -9.42 8.09 -9.77
N GLY A 74 -9.58 9.25 -10.40
CA GLY A 74 -10.83 9.65 -11.04
C GLY A 74 -12.04 9.63 -10.09
N GLY A 75 -11.83 9.90 -8.80
CA GLY A 75 -12.85 9.84 -7.75
C GLY A 75 -13.20 8.42 -7.25
N THR A 76 -12.51 7.39 -7.73
CA THR A 76 -12.66 6.01 -7.23
C THR A 76 -11.61 5.71 -6.16
N ASP A 77 -12.04 5.20 -5.02
CA ASP A 77 -11.13 4.73 -3.96
C ASP A 77 -10.37 3.49 -4.39
N LEU A 78 -9.06 3.50 -4.20
CA LEU A 78 -8.18 2.42 -4.65
C LEU A 78 -7.84 1.43 -3.54
N LEU A 79 -7.28 1.94 -2.44
CA LEU A 79 -6.59 1.14 -1.43
C LEU A 79 -7.39 0.89 -0.16
N LYS A 80 -8.42 1.68 0.13
CA LYS A 80 -9.20 1.56 1.36
C LYS A 80 -9.91 0.21 1.48
N ALA A 81 -10.42 -0.10 2.68
CA ALA A 81 -11.28 -1.25 2.90
C ALA A 81 -12.46 -1.25 1.93
N GLY A 82 -12.56 -2.29 1.08
CA GLY A 82 -13.57 -2.37 0.02
C GLY A 82 -13.32 -1.46 -1.20
N GLY A 83 -12.16 -0.81 -1.27
CA GLY A 83 -11.67 -0.07 -2.42
C GLY A 83 -11.41 -0.96 -3.63
N LYS A 84 -11.15 -0.34 -4.79
CA LYS A 84 -11.11 -1.01 -6.09
C LYS A 84 -10.14 -2.19 -6.12
N PHE A 85 -8.96 -2.06 -5.49
CA PHE A 85 -7.95 -3.11 -5.49
C PHE A 85 -8.11 -4.13 -4.36
N GLU A 86 -8.96 -3.89 -3.36
CA GLU A 86 -9.30 -4.89 -2.35
C GLU A 86 -10.56 -5.70 -2.70
N ASN A 87 -11.50 -5.09 -3.44
CA ASN A 87 -12.82 -5.69 -3.73
C ASN A 87 -12.81 -6.76 -4.86
N GLY A 88 -11.64 -7.34 -5.14
CA GLY A 88 -11.46 -8.42 -6.13
C GLY A 88 -10.67 -7.98 -7.36
N ALA A 89 -10.82 -8.75 -8.44
CA ALA A 89 -10.13 -8.48 -9.69
C ALA A 89 -10.68 -7.22 -10.38
N VAL A 90 -9.79 -6.39 -10.90
CA VAL A 90 -10.11 -5.24 -11.74
C VAL A 90 -9.82 -5.62 -13.19
N SER A 91 -10.86 -5.58 -14.02
CA SER A 91 -10.76 -5.89 -15.44
C SER A 91 -10.60 -4.62 -16.26
N PHE A 92 -9.54 -4.55 -17.06
CA PHE A 92 -9.28 -3.45 -17.98
C PHE A 92 -9.46 -3.93 -19.42
N GLN A 93 -10.34 -3.26 -20.18
CA GLN A 93 -10.53 -3.53 -21.60
C GLN A 93 -9.43 -2.83 -22.40
N ILE A 94 -8.40 -3.58 -22.80
CA ILE A 94 -7.16 -3.05 -23.40
C ILE A 94 -7.13 -3.16 -24.93
N GLY A 95 -8.07 -3.89 -25.54
CA GLY A 95 -8.18 -4.02 -26.99
C GLY A 95 -9.57 -3.76 -27.55
N ALA A 96 -9.74 -4.02 -28.85
CA ALA A 96 -10.95 -3.75 -29.60
C ALA A 96 -11.99 -4.88 -29.52
N SER A 97 -11.56 -6.10 -29.22
CA SER A 97 -12.39 -7.30 -29.08
C SER A 97 -12.72 -7.60 -27.62
N ALA A 98 -13.86 -8.27 -27.38
CA ALA A 98 -14.35 -8.56 -26.03
C ALA A 98 -13.39 -9.45 -25.19
N THR A 99 -12.44 -10.13 -25.83
CA THR A 99 -11.46 -11.03 -25.20
C THR A 99 -10.14 -10.34 -24.85
N GLU A 100 -9.88 -9.13 -25.39
CA GLU A 100 -8.65 -8.38 -25.11
C GLU A 100 -8.78 -7.60 -23.80
N LYS A 101 -8.71 -8.35 -22.69
CA LYS A 101 -8.80 -7.84 -21.33
C LYS A 101 -7.56 -8.16 -20.52
N LEU A 102 -7.29 -7.27 -19.58
CA LEU A 102 -6.30 -7.45 -18.54
C LEU A 102 -6.99 -7.49 -17.19
N ASP A 103 -7.00 -8.67 -16.56
CA ASP A 103 -7.46 -8.82 -15.18
C ASP A 103 -6.28 -8.67 -14.23
N LEU A 104 -6.37 -7.69 -13.34
CA LEU A 104 -5.45 -7.46 -12.24
C LEU A 104 -6.13 -7.85 -10.93
N ASN A 105 -5.55 -8.79 -10.20
CA ASN A 105 -6.04 -9.17 -8.88
C ASN A 105 -4.94 -8.95 -7.83
N ALA A 106 -5.11 -7.88 -7.03
CA ALA A 106 -4.25 -7.57 -5.88
C ALA A 106 -5.03 -7.64 -4.56
N SER A 107 -6.24 -8.23 -4.58
CA SER A 107 -7.18 -8.16 -3.45
C SER A 107 -6.63 -8.75 -2.15
N THR A 108 -5.94 -9.88 -2.26
CA THR A 108 -5.28 -10.52 -1.11
C THR A 108 -4.18 -9.64 -0.53
N GLN A 109 -3.31 -9.08 -1.39
CA GLN A 109 -2.18 -8.26 -0.98
C GLN A 109 -2.64 -6.94 -0.35
N VAL A 110 -3.58 -6.24 -0.98
CA VAL A 110 -4.13 -4.97 -0.45
C VAL A 110 -4.85 -5.22 0.89
N LYS A 111 -5.62 -6.31 1.02
CA LYS A 111 -6.25 -6.68 2.29
C LYS A 111 -5.24 -6.97 3.40
N ALA A 112 -4.14 -7.64 3.06
CA ALA A 112 -3.06 -7.90 4.01
C ALA A 112 -2.40 -6.60 4.50
N VAL A 113 -2.14 -5.65 3.59
CA VAL A 113 -1.64 -4.30 3.94
C VAL A 113 -2.64 -3.57 4.84
N ASN A 114 -3.93 -3.54 4.49
CA ASN A 114 -4.96 -2.86 5.28
C ASN A 114 -5.11 -3.42 6.69
N THR A 115 -4.99 -4.74 6.83
CA THR A 115 -4.99 -5.42 8.13
C THR A 115 -3.76 -5.02 8.96
N ALA A 116 -2.57 -4.96 8.33
CA ALA A 116 -1.34 -4.54 8.98
C ALA A 116 -1.40 -3.07 9.46
N ILE A 117 -1.89 -2.15 8.62
CA ILE A 117 -2.10 -0.74 8.96
C ILE A 117 -3.02 -0.60 10.18
N THR A 118 -4.16 -1.28 10.15
CA THR A 118 -5.15 -1.23 11.24
C THR A 118 -4.56 -1.75 12.56
N SER A 119 -3.75 -2.80 12.47
CA SER A 119 -3.09 -3.39 13.63
C SER A 119 -2.05 -2.43 14.22
N ALA A 120 -1.20 -1.84 13.37
CA ALA A 120 -0.15 -0.90 13.78
C ALA A 120 -0.70 0.38 14.41
N ALA A 121 -1.73 0.99 13.78
CA ALA A 121 -2.34 2.22 14.26
C ALA A 121 -3.07 2.07 15.60
N GLY A 122 -3.50 0.86 15.95
CA GLY A 122 -4.18 0.55 17.22
C GLY A 122 -3.23 0.34 18.40
N VAL A 123 -1.92 0.24 18.17
CA VAL A 123 -0.95 -0.08 19.22
C VAL A 123 -0.52 1.16 19.99
N THR A 124 -0.31 0.99 21.30
CA THR A 124 0.48 1.92 22.10
C THR A 124 1.89 1.34 22.24
N LEU A 125 2.89 2.03 21.69
CA LEU A 125 4.29 1.64 21.76
C LEU A 125 4.80 1.80 23.20
N SER A 126 5.54 0.79 23.67
CA SER A 126 6.21 0.78 24.98
C SER A 126 7.50 -0.03 24.91
N ALA A 127 8.39 0.12 25.89
CA ALA A 127 9.62 -0.66 25.96
C ALA A 127 9.36 -2.19 25.96
N THR A 128 8.24 -2.64 26.55
CA THR A 128 7.88 -4.06 26.64
C THR A 128 7.45 -4.64 25.29
N ASN A 129 6.76 -3.87 24.45
CA ASN A 129 6.23 -4.37 23.18
C ASN A 129 7.02 -3.89 21.95
N ALA A 130 8.03 -3.03 22.14
CA ALA A 130 8.81 -2.43 21.09
C ALA A 130 9.43 -3.46 20.13
N THR A 131 9.99 -4.56 20.65
CA THR A 131 10.54 -5.65 19.83
C THR A 131 9.48 -6.33 18.96
N ALA A 132 8.28 -6.54 19.49
CA ALA A 132 7.15 -7.05 18.70
C ALA A 132 6.69 -6.06 17.63
N GLN A 133 6.78 -4.74 17.90
CA GLN A 133 6.49 -3.72 16.90
C GLN A 133 7.53 -3.67 15.79
N ILE A 134 8.81 -3.92 16.06
CA ILE A 134 9.83 -4.07 14.99
C ILE A 134 9.41 -5.18 14.02
N THR A 135 9.07 -6.36 14.55
CA THR A 135 8.61 -7.49 13.72
C THR A 135 7.30 -7.17 12.97
N ALA A 136 6.39 -6.44 13.60
CA ALA A 136 5.15 -6.02 12.94
C ALA A 136 5.41 -5.06 11.76
N MET A 137 6.36 -4.11 11.92
CA MET A 137 6.75 -3.18 10.86
C MET A 137 7.48 -3.90 9.73
N ASP A 138 8.34 -4.87 10.04
CA ASP A 138 8.97 -5.73 9.03
C ASP A 138 7.92 -6.51 8.22
N SER A 139 6.97 -7.16 8.90
CA SER A 139 5.88 -7.86 8.22
C SER A 139 5.01 -6.91 7.38
N MET A 140 4.81 -5.67 7.82
CA MET A 140 4.07 -4.67 7.06
C MET A 140 4.84 -4.24 5.79
N LEU A 141 6.16 -4.02 5.89
CA LEU A 141 7.02 -3.72 4.74
C LEU A 141 7.00 -4.84 3.71
N GLU A 142 7.06 -6.09 4.15
CA GLU A 142 6.96 -7.26 3.26
C GLU A 142 5.62 -7.27 2.51
N LYS A 143 4.50 -7.08 3.22
CA LYS A 143 3.15 -7.04 2.60
C LYS A 143 3.01 -5.89 1.60
N ILE A 144 3.57 -4.71 1.91
CA ILE A 144 3.60 -3.59 0.97
C ILE A 144 4.43 -3.97 -0.26
N GLY A 145 5.59 -4.58 -0.07
CA GLY A 145 6.44 -5.07 -1.16
C GLY A 145 5.74 -6.08 -2.07
N GLU A 146 4.99 -7.03 -1.50
CA GLU A 146 4.19 -8.00 -2.28
C GLU A 146 3.10 -7.34 -3.11
N ALA A 147 2.40 -6.35 -2.54
CA ALA A 147 1.39 -5.58 -3.25
C ALA A 147 1.99 -4.78 -4.41
N ARG A 148 3.10 -4.06 -4.16
CA ARG A 148 3.82 -3.29 -5.17
C ARG A 148 4.39 -4.16 -6.27
N SER A 149 4.91 -5.34 -5.93
CA SER A 149 5.38 -6.33 -6.92
C SER A 149 4.25 -6.76 -7.86
N THR A 150 3.05 -7.00 -7.31
CA THR A 150 1.85 -7.34 -8.10
C THR A 150 1.46 -6.20 -9.04
N PHE A 151 1.52 -4.95 -8.56
CA PHE A 151 1.26 -3.76 -9.37
C PHE A 151 2.30 -3.57 -10.48
N GLY A 152 3.60 -3.64 -10.15
CA GLY A 152 4.69 -3.48 -11.11
C GLY A 152 4.65 -4.52 -12.23
N ALA A 153 4.36 -5.79 -11.91
CA ALA A 153 4.21 -6.84 -12.93
C ALA A 153 3.08 -6.52 -13.93
N ASN A 154 1.99 -5.91 -13.47
CA ASN A 154 0.87 -5.54 -14.34
C ASN A 154 1.09 -4.24 -15.11
N ILE A 155 1.84 -3.28 -14.55
CA ILE A 155 2.33 -2.11 -15.30
C ILE A 155 3.18 -2.59 -16.48
N ASN A 156 4.16 -3.45 -16.24
CA ASN A 156 5.01 -4.00 -17.31
C ASN A 156 4.16 -4.70 -18.40
N ARG A 157 3.17 -5.51 -17.99
CA ARG A 157 2.26 -6.17 -18.94
C ARG A 157 1.42 -5.17 -19.76
N LEU A 158 0.94 -4.10 -19.14
CA LEU A 158 0.19 -3.04 -19.82
C LEU A 158 1.09 -2.26 -20.77
N ASP A 159 2.32 -1.91 -20.38
CA ASP A 159 3.27 -1.20 -21.24
C ASP A 159 3.65 -2.02 -22.48
N HIS A 160 3.87 -3.33 -22.32
CA HIS A 160 4.07 -4.22 -23.46
C HIS A 160 2.84 -4.27 -24.37
N THR A 161 1.64 -4.26 -23.79
CA THR A 161 0.40 -4.21 -24.58
C THR A 161 0.31 -2.91 -25.38
N VAL A 162 0.59 -1.76 -24.75
CA VAL A 162 0.56 -0.45 -25.41
C VAL A 162 1.61 -0.36 -26.52
N ASN A 163 2.82 -0.88 -26.30
CA ASN A 163 3.90 -0.83 -27.28
C ASN A 163 3.72 -1.80 -28.45
N ASN A 164 2.86 -2.81 -28.33
CA ASN A 164 2.59 -3.80 -29.36
C ASN A 164 1.32 -3.50 -30.19
N LEU A 165 0.65 -2.38 -29.94
CA LEU A 165 -0.57 -1.92 -30.62
C LEU A 165 -0.30 -0.75 -31.58
#